data_AF-A0A0M3KCX9-F1
#
_entry.id   AF-A0A0M3KCX9-F1
#
_cell.length_a   1.000
_cell.length_b   1.000
_cell.length_c   1.000
_cell.angle_alpha   90.00
_cell.angle_beta   90.00
_cell.angle_gamma   90.00
#
_symmetry.space_group_name_H-M   'P 1'
#
loop_
_entity.id
_entity.type
_entity.pdbx_description
1 polymer ?
#
loop_
_entity_poly.entity_id
_entity_poly.type
_entity_poly.pdbx_seq_one_letter_code
_entity_poly.pdbx_strand_id
1 'polypeptide(L)'
;MRSSVKITGRQLASRLLSIFLDANEKKERKRIVLELCQMSFELREQFKNEDVIERLMELGEGLTEDMVKLLSSYTLDVYGRTALMEKGALDILINKFSQSDSRQQRAVIVNAFRHFIYCSAGSAYLCQSKVYVDTVVRHIIEYLDKYKHQCDQHVITF
;
A
#
# COMPACT_ATOMS: atom_id res chain seq x y z
N MET A 1 5.08 -37.91 3.60
CA MET A 1 5.52 -36.96 4.65
C MET A 1 5.58 -35.48 4.23
N ARG A 2 5.26 -35.09 2.97
CA ARG A 2 5.26 -33.67 2.51
C ARG A 2 3.96 -32.88 2.80
N SER A 3 2.89 -33.52 3.27
CA SER A 3 1.60 -32.86 3.52
C SER A 3 1.60 -32.01 4.80
N SER A 4 2.31 -32.46 5.85
CA SER A 4 2.33 -31.80 7.17
C SER A 4 2.87 -30.36 7.12
N VAL A 5 4.00 -30.13 6.43
CA VAL A 5 4.65 -28.80 6.39
C VAL A 5 3.78 -27.74 5.69
N LYS A 6 3.09 -28.11 4.59
CA LYS A 6 2.14 -27.22 3.90
C LYS A 6 0.90 -26.90 4.74
N ILE A 7 0.55 -27.77 5.68
CA ILE A 7 -0.55 -27.53 6.63
C ILE A 7 -0.07 -26.57 7.72
N THR A 8 1.12 -26.78 8.27
CA THR A 8 1.71 -25.91 9.31
C THR A 8 1.88 -24.46 8.83
N GLY A 9 2.38 -24.26 7.61
CA GLY A 9 2.55 -22.90 7.06
C GLY A 9 1.23 -22.15 6.89
N ARG A 10 0.18 -22.83 6.42
CA ARG A 10 -1.17 -22.27 6.32
C ARG A 10 -1.75 -21.93 7.68
N GLN A 11 -1.67 -22.85 8.64
CA GLN A 11 -2.14 -22.62 10.01
C GLN A 11 -1.44 -21.44 10.68
N LEU A 12 -0.14 -21.27 10.44
CA LEU A 12 0.60 -20.11 10.93
C LEU A 12 0.06 -18.82 10.28
N ALA A 13 -0.10 -18.80 8.96
CA ALA A 13 -0.64 -17.64 8.25
C ALA A 13 -2.02 -17.23 8.79
N SER A 14 -2.95 -18.18 8.93
CA SER A 14 -4.30 -17.88 9.45
C SER A 14 -4.27 -17.29 10.85
N ARG A 15 -3.37 -17.79 11.72
CA ARG A 15 -3.19 -17.25 13.08
C ARG A 15 -2.58 -15.86 13.07
N LEU A 16 -1.60 -15.60 12.20
CA LEU A 16 -1.01 -14.28 12.06
C LEU A 16 -2.04 -13.27 11.53
N LEU A 17 -2.87 -13.68 10.56
CA LEU A 17 -3.94 -12.84 10.05
C LEU A 17 -4.99 -12.54 11.11
N SER A 18 -5.38 -13.52 11.92
CA SER A 18 -6.31 -13.29 13.03
C SER A 18 -5.76 -12.32 14.07
N ILE A 19 -4.47 -12.42 14.41
CA ILE A 19 -3.76 -11.47 15.29
C ILE A 19 -3.78 -10.06 14.69
N PHE A 20 -3.54 -9.94 13.39
CA PHE A 20 -3.52 -8.64 12.72
C PHE A 20 -4.89 -7.96 12.72
N LEU A 21 -5.95 -8.72 12.43
CA LEU A 21 -7.31 -8.21 12.30
C LEU A 21 -8.04 -8.04 13.64
N ASP A 22 -7.57 -8.63 14.74
CA ASP A 22 -8.16 -8.46 16.06
C ASP A 22 -8.02 -7.02 16.56
N ALA A 23 -9.15 -6.33 16.77
CA ALA A 23 -9.19 -4.95 17.25
C ALA A 23 -8.55 -4.76 18.64
N ASN A 24 -8.56 -5.80 19.49
CA ASN A 24 -8.06 -5.74 20.87
C ASN A 24 -6.57 -6.09 20.98
N GLU A 25 -5.94 -6.52 19.89
CA GLU A 25 -4.56 -6.98 19.91
C GLU A 25 -3.56 -5.81 19.97
N LYS A 26 -2.43 -6.06 20.64
CA LYS A 26 -1.38 -5.05 20.86
C LYS A 26 -0.78 -4.57 19.54
N LYS A 27 -0.56 -3.25 19.44
CA LYS A 27 0.00 -2.60 18.24
C LYS A 27 1.36 -3.19 17.83
N GLU A 28 2.19 -3.55 18.79
CA GLU A 28 3.50 -4.17 18.55
C GLU A 28 3.38 -5.51 17.84
N ARG A 29 2.37 -6.32 18.19
CA ARG A 29 2.15 -7.62 17.54
C ARG A 29 1.66 -7.45 16.11
N LYS A 30 0.73 -6.52 15.89
CA LYS A 30 0.28 -6.17 14.53
C LYS A 30 1.43 -5.69 13.66
N ARG A 31 2.34 -4.87 14.21
CA ARG A 31 3.55 -4.43 13.52
C ARG A 31 4.45 -5.61 13.13
N ILE A 32 4.68 -6.57 14.03
CA ILE A 32 5.47 -7.77 13.70
C ILE A 32 4.83 -8.56 12.56
N VAL A 33 3.51 -8.77 12.59
CA VAL A 33 2.80 -9.45 11.50
C VAL A 33 2.99 -8.71 10.18
N LEU A 34 2.89 -7.39 10.20
CA LEU A 34 3.07 -6.55 9.01
C LEU A 34 4.49 -6.63 8.45
N GLU A 35 5.51 -6.58 9.30
CA GLU A 35 6.92 -6.72 8.90
C GLU A 35 7.16 -8.10 8.24
N LEU A 36 6.62 -9.17 8.83
CA LEU A 36 6.69 -10.50 8.24
C LEU A 36 6.02 -10.54 6.85
N CYS A 37 4.86 -9.90 6.69
CA CYS A 37 4.16 -9.82 5.40
C CYS A 37 4.94 -9.02 4.36
N GLN A 38 5.65 -7.96 4.76
CA GLN A 38 6.49 -7.19 3.83
C GLN A 38 7.67 -8.03 3.32
N MET A 39 8.23 -8.90 4.16
CA MET A 39 9.40 -9.70 3.82
C MET A 39 9.08 -11.08 3.20
N SER A 40 7.84 -11.59 3.34
CA SER A 40 7.47 -12.93 2.86
C SER A 40 6.38 -12.88 1.80
N PHE A 41 6.74 -13.30 0.58
CA PHE A 41 5.79 -13.53 -0.51
C PHE A 41 4.76 -14.60 -0.13
N GLU A 42 5.21 -15.72 0.46
CA GLU A 42 4.35 -16.83 0.84
C GLU A 42 3.29 -16.41 1.85
N LEU A 43 3.62 -15.57 2.82
CA LEU A 43 2.63 -15.05 3.77
C LEU A 43 1.58 -14.17 3.09
N ARG A 44 2.00 -13.28 2.17
CA ARG A 44 1.06 -12.48 1.38
C ARG A 44 0.13 -13.37 0.56
N GLU A 45 0.68 -14.39 -0.12
CA GLU A 45 -0.14 -15.34 -0.87
C GLU A 45 -1.14 -16.08 0.02
N GLN A 46 -0.73 -16.53 1.22
CA GLN A 46 -1.67 -17.19 2.14
C GLN A 46 -2.75 -16.23 2.64
N PHE A 47 -2.41 -14.99 2.98
CA PHE A 47 -3.39 -14.01 3.43
C PHE A 47 -4.38 -13.65 2.31
N LYS A 48 -3.90 -13.55 1.07
CA LYS A 48 -4.75 -13.38 -0.11
C LYS A 48 -5.71 -14.55 -0.30
N ASN A 49 -5.28 -15.78 -0.04
CA ASN A 49 -6.14 -16.97 -0.07
C ASN A 49 -7.16 -17.01 1.08
N GLU A 50 -7.02 -16.14 2.08
CA GLU A 50 -7.98 -15.91 3.17
C GLU A 50 -8.80 -14.63 2.96
N ASP A 51 -8.91 -14.17 1.71
CA ASP A 51 -9.73 -13.05 1.27
C ASP A 51 -9.45 -11.74 2.01
N VAL A 52 -8.20 -11.55 2.49
CA VAL A 52 -7.87 -10.34 3.28
C VAL A 52 -8.06 -9.07 2.45
N ILE A 53 -7.84 -9.10 1.14
CA ILE A 53 -7.97 -7.90 0.30
C ILE A 53 -9.43 -7.46 0.30
N GLU A 54 -10.35 -8.40 0.04
CA GLU A 54 -11.79 -8.20 0.05
C GLU A 54 -12.27 -7.70 1.41
N ARG A 55 -11.86 -8.37 2.49
CA ARG A 55 -12.22 -7.98 3.86
C ARG A 55 -11.75 -6.58 4.21
N LEU A 56 -10.57 -6.17 3.74
CA LEU A 56 -10.10 -4.80 3.92
C LEU A 56 -10.89 -3.82 3.05
N MET A 57 -11.28 -4.20 1.85
CA MET A 57 -12.11 -3.36 0.99
C MET A 57 -13.49 -3.06 1.60
N GLU A 58 -14.10 -4.05 2.25
CA GLU A 58 -15.38 -3.89 2.96
C GLU A 58 -15.32 -2.83 4.07
N LEU A 59 -14.14 -2.57 4.63
CA LEU A 59 -13.95 -1.53 5.66
C LEU A 59 -13.93 -0.11 5.09
N GLY A 60 -13.62 0.07 3.80
CA GLY A 60 -13.62 1.37 3.11
C GLY A 60 -12.89 2.49 3.87
N GLU A 61 -13.63 3.45 4.41
CA GLU A 61 -13.03 4.57 5.15
C GLU A 61 -12.41 4.14 6.48
N GLY A 62 -12.88 3.04 7.08
CA GLY A 62 -12.42 2.48 8.36
C GLY A 62 -11.04 1.82 8.32
N LEU A 63 -10.35 1.80 7.18
CA LEU A 63 -8.98 1.28 7.10
C LEU A 63 -8.02 2.06 8.00
N THR A 64 -7.38 1.35 8.91
CA THR A 64 -6.30 1.87 9.74
C THR A 64 -4.99 2.03 8.94
N GLU A 65 -4.03 2.79 9.46
CA GLU A 65 -2.72 2.96 8.81
C GLU A 65 -2.00 1.62 8.57
N ASP A 66 -2.13 0.67 9.49
CA ASP A 66 -1.47 -0.64 9.36
C ASP A 66 -2.16 -1.51 8.30
N MET A 67 -3.48 -1.38 8.15
CA MET A 67 -4.23 -2.03 7.05
C MET A 67 -3.83 -1.46 5.69
N VAL A 68 -3.64 -0.13 5.60
CA VAL A 68 -3.11 0.51 4.38
C VAL A 68 -1.71 -0.01 4.06
N LYS A 69 -0.83 -0.15 5.06
CA LYS A 69 0.51 -0.76 4.84
C LYS A 69 0.42 -2.22 4.39
N LEU A 70 -0.53 -2.99 4.92
CA LEU A 70 -0.75 -4.38 4.51
C LEU A 70 -1.19 -4.44 3.05
N LEU A 71 -2.18 -3.62 2.64
CA LEU A 71 -2.57 -3.51 1.23
C LEU A 71 -1.39 -3.10 0.35
N SER A 72 -0.62 -2.09 0.76
CA SER A 72 0.58 -1.64 0.03
C SER A 72 1.64 -2.74 -0.11
N SER A 73 1.71 -3.72 0.81
CA SER A 73 2.67 -4.83 0.73
C SER A 73 2.38 -5.77 -0.45
N TYR A 74 1.13 -5.85 -0.92
CA TYR A 74 0.79 -6.63 -2.12
C TYR A 74 1.35 -6.01 -3.41
N THR A 75 1.85 -4.78 -3.37
CA THR A 75 2.49 -4.18 -4.56
C THR A 75 3.88 -4.74 -4.85
N LEU A 76 4.48 -5.44 -3.89
CA LEU A 76 5.87 -5.92 -3.97
C LEU A 76 6.07 -7.00 -5.04
N ASP A 77 5.04 -7.79 -5.35
CA ASP A 77 5.09 -8.86 -6.34
C ASP A 77 4.01 -8.72 -7.43
N VAL A 78 4.22 -9.39 -8.56
CA VAL A 78 3.36 -9.27 -9.75
C VAL A 78 1.93 -9.76 -9.44
N TYR A 79 1.80 -10.86 -8.70
CA TYR A 79 0.51 -11.47 -8.40
C TYR A 79 -0.34 -10.61 -7.45
N GLY A 80 0.29 -10.02 -6.43
CA GLY A 80 -0.35 -9.07 -5.54
C GLY A 80 -0.78 -7.80 -6.28
N ARG A 81 0.04 -7.26 -7.19
CA ARG A 81 -0.35 -6.11 -8.03
C ARG A 81 -1.56 -6.41 -8.90
N THR A 82 -1.57 -7.57 -9.56
CA THR A 82 -2.72 -8.00 -10.37
C THR A 82 -3.97 -8.12 -9.50
N ALA A 83 -3.87 -8.77 -8.33
CA ALA A 83 -5.00 -8.91 -7.41
C ALA A 83 -5.54 -7.55 -6.92
N LEU A 84 -4.67 -6.57 -6.66
CA LEU A 84 -5.10 -5.22 -6.25
C LEU A 84 -5.88 -4.50 -7.37
N MET A 85 -5.47 -4.67 -8.63
CA MET A 85 -6.16 -4.07 -9.78
C MET A 85 -7.49 -4.78 -10.07
N GLU A 86 -7.48 -6.12 -10.12
CA GLU A 86 -8.66 -6.94 -10.43
C GLU A 86 -9.75 -6.80 -9.37
N LYS A 87 -9.37 -6.72 -8.10
CA LYS A 87 -10.31 -6.56 -7.00
C LYS A 87 -10.70 -5.10 -6.79
N GLY A 88 -10.08 -4.12 -7.44
CA GLY A 88 -10.35 -2.69 -7.21
C GLY A 88 -9.77 -2.15 -5.88
N ALA A 89 -8.94 -2.92 -5.19
CA ALA A 89 -8.27 -2.46 -3.96
C ALA A 89 -7.23 -1.36 -4.23
N LEU A 90 -6.73 -1.23 -5.46
CA LEU A 90 -5.87 -0.12 -5.86
C LEU A 90 -6.60 1.23 -5.78
N ASP A 91 -7.91 1.28 -6.06
CA ASP A 91 -8.72 2.50 -5.95
C ASP A 91 -8.83 2.98 -4.50
N ILE A 92 -8.86 2.06 -3.53
CA ILE A 92 -8.83 2.41 -2.11
C ILE A 92 -7.52 3.11 -1.75
N LEU A 93 -6.39 2.61 -2.27
CA LEU A 93 -5.09 3.26 -2.06
C LEU A 93 -5.04 4.64 -2.71
N ILE A 94 -5.62 4.81 -3.90
CA ILE A 94 -5.74 6.11 -4.58
C ILE A 94 -6.57 7.09 -3.76
N ASN A 95 -7.73 6.66 -3.26
CA ASN A 95 -8.59 7.48 -2.43
C ASN A 95 -7.94 7.86 -1.09
N LYS A 96 -7.26 6.91 -0.43
CA LYS A 96 -6.49 7.20 0.79
C LYS A 96 -5.34 8.17 0.50
N PHE A 97 -4.66 8.06 -0.64
CA PHE A 97 -3.62 9.00 -1.04
C PHE A 97 -4.15 10.42 -1.26
N SER A 98 -5.34 10.57 -1.85
CA SER A 98 -5.95 11.88 -2.11
C SER A 98 -6.50 12.56 -0.86
N GLN A 99 -6.98 11.78 0.11
CA GLN A 99 -7.63 12.27 1.32
C GLN A 99 -6.69 12.40 2.54
N SER A 100 -5.54 11.73 2.53
CA SER A 100 -4.67 11.65 3.72
C SER A 100 -3.83 12.91 3.94
N ASP A 101 -4.03 13.55 5.09
CA ASP A 101 -3.13 14.61 5.59
C ASP A 101 -1.78 14.05 6.08
N SER A 102 -1.77 12.79 6.55
CA SER A 102 -0.57 12.12 7.06
C SER A 102 0.50 11.97 5.97
N ARG A 103 1.64 12.63 6.15
CA ARG A 103 2.78 12.53 5.23
C ARG A 103 3.34 11.11 5.19
N GLN A 104 3.35 10.43 6.33
CA GLN A 104 3.82 9.06 6.48
C GLN A 104 2.92 8.09 5.70
N GLN A 105 1.60 8.23 5.81
CA GLN A 105 0.67 7.40 5.05
C GLN A 105 0.81 7.66 3.54
N ARG A 106 0.86 8.93 3.11
CA ARG A 106 1.11 9.28 1.70
C ARG A 106 2.43 8.69 1.18
N ALA A 107 3.50 8.76 1.95
CA ALA A 107 4.80 8.20 1.56
C ALA A 107 4.74 6.68 1.37
N VAL A 108 4.04 5.96 2.24
CA VAL A 108 3.82 4.51 2.09
C VAL A 108 3.08 4.21 0.79
N ILE A 109 2.01 4.94 0.50
CA ILE A 109 1.18 4.70 -0.70
C ILE A 109 1.96 5.06 -1.98
N VAL A 110 2.66 6.20 -2.01
CA VAL A 110 3.51 6.59 -3.15
C VAL A 110 4.60 5.56 -3.40
N ASN A 111 5.22 5.04 -2.34
CA ASN A 111 6.20 3.97 -2.47
C ASN A 111 5.58 2.66 -2.99
N ALA A 112 4.29 2.43 -2.77
CA ALA A 112 3.57 1.31 -3.33
C ALA A 112 3.26 1.52 -4.83
N PHE A 113 2.83 2.73 -5.21
CA PHE A 113 2.54 3.10 -6.60
C PHE A 113 3.74 2.98 -7.54
N ARG A 114 4.96 3.19 -7.04
CA ARG A 114 6.18 3.01 -7.85
C ARG A 114 6.23 1.64 -8.54
N HIS A 115 5.71 0.58 -7.89
CA HIS A 115 5.74 -0.77 -8.45
C HIS A 115 4.76 -0.98 -9.60
N PHE A 116 3.78 -0.10 -9.78
CA PHE A 116 2.85 -0.09 -10.92
C PHE A 116 3.37 0.75 -12.10
N ILE A 117 4.20 1.76 -11.84
CA ILE A 117 4.77 2.61 -12.90
C ILE A 117 5.67 1.78 -13.84
N TYR A 118 6.36 0.78 -13.31
CA TYR A 118 7.26 -0.09 -14.09
C TYR A 118 6.53 -1.11 -14.97
N CYS A 119 5.21 -1.24 -14.91
CA CYS A 119 4.45 -2.13 -15.80
C CYS A 119 3.35 -1.37 -16.56
N SER A 120 3.15 -1.71 -17.84
CA SER A 120 2.19 -1.02 -18.72
C SER A 120 0.75 -1.06 -18.20
N ALA A 121 0.31 -2.22 -17.68
CA ALA A 121 -1.03 -2.35 -17.11
C ALA A 121 -1.22 -1.48 -15.86
N GLY A 122 -0.22 -1.46 -14.97
CA GLY A 122 -0.27 -0.67 -13.74
C GLY A 122 -0.22 0.83 -14.01
N SER A 123 0.67 1.27 -14.90
CA SER A 123 0.78 2.68 -15.27
C SER A 123 -0.48 3.16 -16.00
N ALA A 124 -1.05 2.34 -16.90
CA ALA A 124 -2.32 2.65 -17.54
C ALA A 124 -3.45 2.78 -16.52
N TYR A 125 -3.56 1.85 -15.56
CA TYR A 125 -4.58 1.90 -14.51
C TYR A 125 -4.49 3.20 -13.69
N LEU A 126 -3.29 3.56 -13.22
CA LEU A 126 -3.08 4.79 -12.47
C LEU A 126 -3.42 6.03 -13.29
N CYS A 127 -2.97 6.11 -14.55
CA CYS A 127 -3.21 7.26 -15.42
C CYS A 127 -4.66 7.42 -15.85
N GLN A 128 -5.46 6.35 -15.84
CA GLN A 128 -6.91 6.41 -16.08
C GLN A 128 -7.69 6.96 -14.87
N SER A 129 -7.12 6.88 -13.66
CA SER A 129 -7.74 7.42 -12.47
C SER A 129 -7.56 8.94 -12.40
N LYS A 130 -8.64 9.68 -12.68
CA LYS A 130 -8.66 11.14 -12.53
C LYS A 130 -8.28 11.58 -11.11
N VAL A 131 -8.74 10.86 -10.09
CA VAL A 131 -8.42 11.16 -8.67
C VAL A 131 -6.91 11.09 -8.44
N TYR A 132 -6.25 10.07 -8.97
CA TYR A 132 -4.80 9.92 -8.87
C TYR A 132 -4.08 11.07 -9.59
N VAL A 133 -4.41 11.32 -10.85
CA VAL A 133 -3.76 12.35 -11.69
C VAL A 133 -3.91 13.74 -11.06
N ASP A 134 -5.14 14.13 -10.71
CA ASP A 134 -5.42 15.44 -10.12
C ASP A 134 -4.67 15.61 -8.79
N THR A 135 -4.61 14.56 -7.96
CA THR A 135 -3.89 14.58 -6.68
C THR A 135 -2.38 14.74 -6.87
N VAL A 136 -1.77 14.01 -7.81
CA VAL A 136 -0.33 14.12 -8.09
C VAL A 136 0.02 15.51 -8.62
N VAL A 137 -0.74 16.01 -9.60
CA VAL A 137 -0.54 17.34 -10.18
C VAL A 137 -0.65 18.42 -9.11
N ARG A 138 -1.71 18.36 -8.29
CA ARG A 138 -1.90 19.28 -7.17
C ARG A 138 -0.73 19.26 -6.19
N HIS A 139 -0.27 18.09 -5.75
CA HIS A 139 0.87 17.97 -4.83
C HIS A 139 2.18 18.52 -5.44
N ILE A 140 2.41 18.35 -6.75
CA ILE A 140 3.57 18.90 -7.43
C ILE A 140 3.51 20.43 -7.46
N ILE A 141 2.35 21.00 -7.83
CA ILE A 141 2.16 22.46 -7.85
C ILE A 141 2.35 23.04 -6.44
N GLU A 142 1.70 22.47 -5.44
CA GLU A 142 1.85 22.89 -4.02
C GLU A 142 3.31 22.83 -3.56
N TYR A 143 4.06 21.80 -3.97
CA TYR A 143 5.49 21.71 -3.68
C TYR A 143 6.28 22.82 -4.37
N LEU A 144 6.10 23.01 -5.68
CA LEU A 144 6.82 24.04 -6.43
C LEU A 144 6.54 25.43 -5.88
N ASP A 145 5.27 25.75 -5.59
CA ASP A 145 4.88 27.05 -5.02
C ASP A 145 5.51 27.30 -3.65
N LYS A 146 5.58 26.27 -2.81
CA LYS A 146 6.19 26.36 -1.48
C LYS A 146 7.70 26.63 -1.53
N TYR A 147 8.40 26.08 -2.52
CA TYR A 147 9.87 26.12 -2.61
C TYR A 147 10.41 27.07 -3.69
N LYS A 148 9.54 27.76 -4.45
CA LYS A 148 9.91 28.72 -5.51
C LYS A 148 10.87 29.82 -5.06
N HIS A 149 10.82 30.21 -3.79
CA HIS A 149 11.63 31.27 -3.20
C HIS A 149 13.05 30.85 -2.77
N GLN A 150 13.43 29.58 -2.93
CA GLN A 150 14.78 29.11 -2.57
C GLN A 150 15.81 29.25 -3.69
N CYS A 151 15.39 29.72 -4.87
CA CYS A 151 16.28 30.06 -5.98
C CYS A 151 16.40 31.58 -6.13
N ASP A 152 16.91 32.27 -5.11
CA ASP A 152 17.41 33.63 -5.32
C ASP A 152 18.72 33.54 -6.12
N GLN A 153 18.76 34.20 -7.28
CA GLN A 153 19.98 34.37 -8.06
C GLN A 153 20.99 35.15 -7.21
N HIS A 154 22.00 34.47 -6.68
CA HIS A 154 23.25 35.14 -6.35
C HIS A 154 23.93 35.53 -7.66
N VAL A 155 23.68 36.75 -8.13
CA VAL A 155 24.51 37.38 -9.16
C VAL A 155 25.89 37.56 -8.53
N ILE A 156 26.82 36.66 -8.85
CA ILE A 156 28.24 36.85 -8.55
C ILE A 156 28.75 37.87 -9.57
N THR A 157 28.77 39.14 -9.19
CA THR A 157 29.52 40.17 -9.92
C THR A 157 31.02 39.93 -9.68
N PHE A 158 31.74 39.67 -10.77
CA PHE A 158 33.20 39.64 -10.84
C PHE A 158 33.78 41.05 -11.02
#